data_AF-A0A8C3ASY2-F1
#
_entry.id   AF-A0A8C3ASY2-F1
#
_cell.length_a   1.000
_cell.length_b   1.000
_cell.length_c   1.000
_cell.angle_alpha   90.00
_cell.angle_beta   90.00
_cell.angle_gamma   90.00
#
_symmetry.space_group_name_H-M   'P 1'
#
loop_
_entity.id
_entity.type
_entity.pdbx_description
1 polymer ?
#
loop_
_entity_poly.entity_id
_entity_poly.type
_entity_poly.pdbx_seq_one_letter_code
_entity_poly.pdbx_strand_id
1 'polypeptide(L)'
;MAAAMELRCWGGDWGLPSVHSESLIVQAYAKFSGAKVKVVPIDWTWKTLTGGLQFNADYELTARQGADTMAYIALLEEKLRPALLHTFWVDAENYANLTRPWFASRSPFPLNFLVPSHHANTALSRILLTKGEASLHGITEVEGKIYSDAKECLNLLSYRLGTANYFFGNLPTSLDAFVFGFVAPIYKASLPSSPLQSHLRQLDNLTSFCDNILAVYFSSDRPCKIALGKIHTYKDAGDILHYIHTQAHTMTNTISLSLLLTAFISLHACFLYLLYFCSNTSIDSLLSFLWEGQHVDERCRPDSTSSNQKVVIQGKYGLNGK
;
A
#
# COMPACT_ATOMS: atom_id res chain seq x y z
N MET A 1 20.50 23.28 13.44
CA MET A 1 19.26 22.58 13.85
C MET A 1 19.27 21.22 13.20
N ALA A 2 19.18 20.12 13.95
CA ALA A 2 19.00 18.81 13.34
C ALA A 2 17.63 18.81 12.63
N ALA A 3 17.61 18.48 11.33
CA ALA A 3 16.38 18.39 10.57
C ALA A 3 15.45 17.37 11.24
N ALA A 4 14.17 17.70 11.39
CA ALA A 4 13.18 16.75 11.89
C ALA A 4 13.18 15.52 10.97
N MET A 5 13.25 14.33 11.56
CA MET A 5 13.27 13.09 10.79
C MET A 5 11.89 12.86 10.17
N GLU A 6 11.82 12.74 8.85
CA GLU A 6 10.59 12.48 8.11
C GLU A 6 10.51 11.02 7.68
N LEU A 7 9.43 10.36 8.10
CA LEU A 7 9.09 9.00 7.70
C LEU A 7 7.94 9.06 6.70
N ARG A 8 8.15 8.49 5.52
CA ARG A 8 7.17 8.43 4.46
C ARG A 8 6.54 7.04 4.46
N CYS A 9 5.27 6.98 4.81
CA CYS A 9 4.53 5.71 4.94
C CYS A 9 3.20 5.72 4.19
N TRP A 10 2.71 4.53 3.87
CA TRP A 10 1.35 4.37 3.38
C TRP A 10 0.35 4.86 4.43
N GLY A 11 -0.78 5.38 3.96
CA GLY A 11 -1.85 5.86 4.82
C GLY A 11 -2.42 4.76 5.72
N GLY A 12 -3.00 5.18 6.83
CA GLY A 12 -3.74 4.31 7.75
C GLY A 12 -5.15 3.99 7.28
N ASP A 13 -5.65 2.85 7.75
CA ASP A 13 -7.04 2.39 7.66
C ASP A 13 -7.25 1.19 8.60
N TRP A 14 -8.50 0.72 8.75
CA TRP A 14 -8.86 -0.45 9.56
C TRP A 14 -8.48 -0.33 11.05
N GLY A 15 -8.34 0.91 11.55
CA GLY A 15 -7.82 1.18 12.90
C GLY A 15 -6.30 1.00 13.02
N LEU A 16 -5.58 0.87 11.91
CA LEU A 16 -4.13 0.83 11.84
C LEU A 16 -3.55 2.16 11.33
N PRO A 17 -2.36 2.57 11.78
CA PRO A 17 -1.68 3.76 11.30
C PRO A 17 -1.12 3.59 9.87
N SER A 18 -0.98 2.36 9.38
CA SER A 18 -0.66 2.02 7.99
C SER A 18 -1.23 0.65 7.64
N VAL A 19 -1.74 0.51 6.42
CA VAL A 19 -2.20 -0.78 5.85
C VAL A 19 -1.04 -1.64 5.35
N HIS A 20 0.07 -1.02 4.94
CA HIS A 20 1.23 -1.76 4.45
C HIS A 20 2.10 -2.27 5.61
N SER A 21 2.43 -3.56 5.61
CA SER A 21 3.21 -4.22 6.68
C SER A 21 4.54 -3.52 6.95
N GLU A 22 5.37 -3.30 5.94
CA GLU A 22 6.69 -2.66 6.13
C GLU A 22 6.59 -1.25 6.72
N SER A 23 5.64 -0.43 6.25
CA SER A 23 5.39 0.90 6.82
C SER A 23 4.93 0.82 8.27
N LEU A 24 4.16 -0.21 8.63
CA LEU A 24 3.71 -0.45 9.99
C LEU A 24 4.87 -0.88 10.90
N ILE A 25 5.78 -1.74 10.42
CA ILE A 25 7.00 -2.15 11.14
C ILE A 25 7.84 -0.91 11.46
N VAL A 26 8.12 -0.06 10.46
CA VAL A 26 8.95 1.15 10.68
C VAL A 26 8.28 2.11 11.65
N GLN A 27 6.98 2.32 11.54
CA GLN A 27 6.24 3.19 12.46
C GLN A 27 6.25 2.65 13.90
N ALA A 28 6.03 1.35 14.08
CA ALA A 28 6.10 0.71 15.39
C ALA A 28 7.52 0.81 15.97
N TYR A 29 8.54 0.47 15.19
CA TYR A 29 9.93 0.57 15.62
C TYR A 29 10.34 2.00 16.01
N ALA A 30 9.93 3.00 15.23
CA ALA A 30 10.16 4.41 15.55
C ALA A 30 9.48 4.82 16.87
N LYS A 31 8.26 4.33 17.12
CA LYS A 31 7.53 4.59 18.38
C LYS A 31 8.16 3.89 19.58
N PHE A 32 8.61 2.65 19.40
CA PHE A 32 9.26 1.84 20.44
C PHE A 32 10.57 2.46 20.89
N SER A 33 11.33 2.99 19.94
CA SER A 33 12.60 3.66 20.19
C SER A 33 12.46 5.12 20.68
N GLY A 34 11.22 5.63 20.83
CA GLY A 34 10.95 6.99 21.29
C GLY A 34 11.34 8.08 20.30
N ALA A 35 11.60 7.73 19.04
CA ALA A 35 12.03 8.66 18.01
C ALA A 35 10.90 9.67 17.69
N LYS A 36 11.22 10.97 17.71
CA LYS A 36 10.30 12.02 17.26
C LYS A 36 10.31 12.07 15.74
N VAL A 37 9.43 11.28 15.14
CA VAL A 37 9.29 11.17 13.69
C VAL A 37 8.03 11.86 13.23
N LYS A 38 8.16 12.72 12.21
CA LYS A 38 7.02 13.29 11.49
C LYS A 38 6.62 12.30 10.41
N VAL A 39 5.44 11.69 10.55
CA VAL A 39 4.89 10.82 9.51
C VAL A 39 4.30 11.70 8.41
N VAL A 40 4.85 11.55 7.21
CA VAL A 40 4.36 12.18 5.99
C VAL A 40 3.73 11.07 5.15
N PRO A 41 2.49 11.23 4.64
CA PRO A 41 1.96 10.27 3.70
C PRO A 41 2.88 10.19 2.48
N ILE A 42 3.16 8.98 1.99
CA ILE A 42 3.97 8.77 0.78
C ILE A 42 3.44 9.69 -0.34
N ASP A 43 4.28 10.62 -0.78
CA ASP A 43 4.18 11.13 -2.15
C ASP A 43 4.73 10.02 -3.06
N TRP A 44 4.18 9.89 -4.26
CA TRP A 44 4.41 8.81 -5.24
C TRP A 44 5.88 8.51 -5.60
N THR A 45 6.83 9.20 -4.97
CA THR A 45 8.28 9.04 -5.05
C THR A 45 8.83 7.86 -4.26
N TRP A 46 8.00 7.17 -3.44
CA TRP A 46 8.30 5.89 -2.77
C TRP A 46 9.55 5.85 -1.87
N LYS A 47 10.18 7.00 -1.62
CA LYS A 47 11.26 7.15 -0.65
C LYS A 47 10.66 6.88 0.72
N THR A 48 11.03 5.80 1.41
CA THR A 48 10.40 5.40 2.68
C THR A 48 10.98 6.16 3.87
N LEU A 49 12.27 6.52 3.84
CA LEU A 49 12.95 7.26 4.89
C LEU A 49 13.86 8.32 4.28
N THR A 50 13.63 9.59 4.62
CA THR A 50 14.55 10.69 4.29
C THR A 50 15.35 11.02 5.55
N GLY A 51 16.27 10.12 5.93
CA GLY A 51 17.13 10.25 7.11
C GLY A 51 17.39 8.89 7.77
N GLY A 52 18.59 8.71 8.34
CA GLY A 52 18.92 7.51 9.11
C GLY A 52 18.28 7.56 10.50
N LEU A 53 17.59 6.49 10.91
CA LEU A 53 17.06 6.37 12.26
C LEU A 53 18.23 6.07 13.20
N GLN A 54 18.63 7.04 14.04
CA GLN A 54 19.74 6.87 14.99
C GLN A 54 19.31 6.22 16.32
N PHE A 55 18.15 5.57 16.33
CA PHE A 55 17.53 5.05 17.54
C PHE A 55 17.42 3.52 17.45
N ASN A 56 17.83 2.84 18.52
CA ASN A 56 17.81 1.39 18.63
C ASN A 56 16.79 0.94 19.69
N ALA A 57 15.75 0.21 19.28
CA ALA A 57 14.80 -0.39 20.22
C ALA A 57 15.37 -1.62 20.96
N ASP A 58 16.47 -2.19 20.47
CA ASP A 58 17.06 -3.45 20.96
C ASP A 58 18.16 -3.24 22.00
N TYR A 59 18.21 -2.07 22.65
CA TYR A 59 19.31 -1.69 23.55
C TYR A 59 19.47 -2.66 24.73
N GLU A 60 18.38 -3.25 25.22
CA GLU A 60 18.40 -4.18 26.37
C GLU A 60 18.54 -5.65 25.95
N LEU A 61 18.72 -5.95 24.65
CA LEU A 61 18.85 -7.33 24.19
C LEU A 61 20.25 -7.90 24.44
N THR A 62 20.29 -9.10 25.00
CA THR A 62 21.50 -9.92 25.03
C THR A 62 21.86 -10.41 23.63
N ALA A 63 23.14 -10.76 23.39
CA ALA A 63 23.59 -11.30 22.10
C ALA A 63 22.78 -12.54 21.65
N ARG A 64 22.36 -13.38 22.61
CA ARG A 64 21.48 -14.52 22.34
C ARG A 64 20.10 -14.07 21.86
N GLN A 65 19.49 -13.09 22.54
CA GLN A 65 18.20 -12.55 22.12
C GLN A 65 18.28 -11.81 20.78
N GLY A 66 19.42 -11.18 20.46
CA GLY A 66 19.67 -10.61 19.13
C GLY A 66 19.70 -11.68 18.03
N ALA A 67 20.37 -12.81 18.28
CA ALA A 67 20.35 -13.95 17.36
C ALA A 67 18.95 -14.56 17.21
N ASP A 68 18.23 -14.72 18.33
CA ASP A 68 16.84 -15.20 18.33
C ASP A 68 15.94 -14.24 17.53
N THR A 69 16.12 -12.92 17.68
CA THR A 69 15.39 -11.89 16.93
C THR A 69 15.55 -12.09 15.43
N MET A 70 16.79 -12.21 14.95
CA MET A 70 17.06 -12.44 13.52
C MET A 70 16.46 -13.75 13.02
N ALA A 71 16.53 -14.82 13.83
CA ALA A 71 15.92 -16.11 13.48
C ALA A 71 14.39 -16.01 13.35
N TYR A 72 13.72 -15.31 14.27
CA TYR A 72 12.27 -15.11 14.18
C TYR A 72 11.88 -14.18 13.03
N ILE A 73 12.67 -13.14 12.74
CA ILE A 73 12.44 -12.30 11.55
C ILE A 73 12.55 -13.14 10.29
N ALA A 74 13.60 -13.95 10.15
CA ALA A 74 13.74 -14.86 9.01
C ALA A 74 12.56 -15.85 8.91
N LEU A 75 12.07 -16.38 10.05
CA LEU A 75 10.90 -17.25 10.09
C LEU A 75 9.64 -16.54 9.58
N LEU A 76 9.37 -15.31 10.05
CA LEU A 76 8.24 -14.50 9.59
C LEU A 76 8.29 -14.28 8.07
N GLU A 77 9.48 -14.04 7.54
CA GLU A 77 9.65 -13.76 6.12
C GLU A 77 9.54 -14.97 5.22
N GLU A 78 9.98 -16.11 5.71
CA GLU A 78 9.92 -17.35 4.96
C GLU A 78 8.53 -17.99 5.03
N LYS A 79 7.86 -17.92 6.18
CA LYS A 79 6.58 -18.63 6.42
C LYS A 79 5.36 -17.71 6.34
N LEU A 80 5.40 -16.53 6.95
CA LEU A 80 4.21 -15.67 7.10
C LEU A 80 4.06 -14.65 5.96
N ARG A 81 5.17 -14.06 5.48
CA ARG A 81 5.16 -13.07 4.40
C ARG A 81 4.51 -13.59 3.10
N PRO A 82 4.77 -14.82 2.62
CA PRO A 82 4.10 -15.35 1.42
C PRO A 82 2.59 -15.45 1.60
N ALA A 83 2.12 -15.85 2.78
CA ALA A 83 0.69 -15.95 3.06
C ALA A 83 0.01 -14.58 3.17
N LEU A 84 0.70 -13.59 3.74
CA LEU A 84 0.22 -12.21 3.75
C LEU A 84 0.10 -11.66 2.33
N LEU A 85 1.15 -11.82 1.52
CA LEU A 85 1.14 -11.40 0.11
C LEU A 85 0.01 -12.09 -0.66
N HIS A 86 -0.17 -13.39 -0.47
CA HIS A 86 -1.25 -14.13 -1.09
C HIS A 86 -2.62 -13.57 -0.70
N THR A 87 -2.86 -13.41 0.61
CA THR A 87 -4.14 -12.95 1.18
C THR A 87 -4.56 -11.58 0.64
N PHE A 88 -3.63 -10.63 0.53
CA PHE A 88 -3.96 -9.25 0.13
C PHE A 88 -3.89 -9.02 -1.38
N TRP A 89 -3.00 -9.70 -2.10
CA TRP A 89 -2.65 -9.35 -3.48
C TRP A 89 -2.97 -10.43 -4.52
N VAL A 90 -3.19 -11.68 -4.11
CA VAL A 90 -3.42 -12.82 -5.01
C VAL A 90 -4.83 -13.39 -4.86
N ASP A 91 -5.35 -13.49 -3.63
CA ASP A 91 -6.73 -13.91 -3.37
C ASP A 91 -7.70 -12.96 -4.08
N ALA A 92 -8.51 -13.53 -4.99
CA ALA A 92 -9.32 -12.74 -5.91
C ALA A 92 -10.41 -11.94 -5.18
N GLU A 93 -11.01 -12.49 -4.13
CA GLU A 93 -12.07 -11.82 -3.38
C GLU A 93 -11.53 -10.68 -2.53
N ASN A 94 -10.42 -10.91 -1.82
CA ASN A 94 -9.76 -9.89 -1.02
C ASN A 94 -9.17 -8.79 -1.89
N TYR A 95 -8.52 -9.14 -3.00
CA TYR A 95 -7.90 -8.17 -3.90
C TYR A 95 -8.96 -7.27 -4.56
N ALA A 96 -10.03 -7.84 -5.09
CA ALA A 96 -11.06 -7.07 -5.80
C ALA A 96 -11.88 -6.16 -4.88
N ASN A 97 -12.22 -6.63 -3.67
CA ASN A 97 -13.17 -5.95 -2.79
C ASN A 97 -12.50 -5.09 -1.70
N LEU A 98 -11.25 -5.37 -1.34
CA LEU A 98 -10.55 -4.66 -0.25
C LEU A 98 -9.29 -3.95 -0.76
N THR A 99 -8.30 -4.72 -1.23
CA THR A 99 -6.96 -4.19 -1.48
C THR A 99 -6.92 -3.22 -2.65
N ARG A 100 -7.36 -3.64 -3.85
CA ARG A 100 -7.27 -2.81 -5.05
C ARG A 100 -8.05 -1.49 -4.92
N PRO A 101 -9.31 -1.45 -4.46
CA PRO A 101 -10.03 -0.19 -4.29
C PRO A 101 -9.33 0.76 -3.30
N TRP A 102 -8.78 0.22 -2.22
CA TRP A 102 -8.09 1.00 -1.19
C TRP A 102 -6.82 1.67 -1.73
N PHE A 103 -5.96 0.92 -2.43
CA PHE A 103 -4.73 1.46 -3.00
C PHE A 103 -5.00 2.38 -4.20
N ALA A 104 -6.01 2.05 -5.02
CA ALA A 104 -6.41 2.87 -6.17
C ALA A 104 -6.96 4.23 -5.73
N SER A 105 -7.80 4.28 -4.68
CA SER A 105 -8.39 5.54 -4.19
C SER A 105 -7.38 6.51 -3.61
N ARG A 106 -6.26 6.00 -3.09
CA ARG A 106 -5.19 6.83 -2.54
C ARG A 106 -4.22 7.32 -3.62
N SER A 107 -4.25 6.76 -4.83
CA SER A 107 -3.33 7.10 -5.92
C SER A 107 -3.97 8.01 -6.96
N PRO A 108 -3.27 9.04 -7.48
CA PRO A 108 -3.79 9.88 -8.53
C PRO A 108 -3.87 9.10 -9.84
N PHE A 109 -4.80 9.49 -10.71
CA PHE A 109 -4.79 9.03 -12.09
C PHE A 109 -3.47 9.46 -12.77
N PRO A 110 -2.77 8.59 -13.51
CA PRO A 110 -3.13 7.21 -13.88
C PRO A 110 -2.54 6.10 -12.97
N LEU A 111 -1.82 6.46 -11.91
CA LEU A 111 -1.12 5.54 -11.01
C LEU A 111 -2.05 4.58 -10.29
N ASN A 112 -3.30 4.97 -10.06
CA ASN A 112 -4.34 4.14 -9.45
C ASN A 112 -4.59 2.80 -10.17
N PHE A 113 -4.31 2.71 -11.47
CA PHE A 113 -4.40 1.45 -12.22
C PHE A 113 -3.11 0.64 -12.16
N LEU A 114 -1.97 1.33 -12.24
CA LEU A 114 -0.66 0.71 -12.38
C LEU A 114 -0.12 0.17 -11.07
N VAL A 115 -0.24 0.93 -9.98
CA VAL A 115 0.34 0.59 -8.68
C VAL A 115 -0.25 -0.72 -8.12
N PRO A 116 -1.59 -0.89 -8.00
CA PRO A 116 -2.14 -2.14 -7.47
C PRO A 116 -1.79 -3.35 -8.35
N SER A 117 -1.80 -3.18 -9.67
CA SER A 117 -1.49 -4.25 -10.63
C SER A 117 -0.02 -4.68 -10.54
N HIS A 118 0.90 -3.73 -10.43
CA HIS A 118 2.32 -4.02 -10.24
C HIS A 118 2.59 -4.76 -8.93
N HIS A 119 1.93 -4.35 -7.84
CA HIS A 119 2.07 -5.00 -6.54
C HIS A 119 1.53 -6.43 -6.57
N ALA A 120 0.37 -6.63 -7.20
CA ALA A 120 -0.20 -7.97 -7.38
C ALA A 120 0.74 -8.90 -8.15
N ASN A 121 1.27 -8.43 -9.28
CA ASN A 121 2.24 -9.19 -10.06
C ASN A 121 3.53 -9.47 -9.29
N THR A 122 4.06 -8.48 -8.56
CA THR A 122 5.28 -8.65 -7.75
C THR A 122 5.06 -9.66 -6.61
N ALA A 123 3.90 -9.62 -5.96
CA ALA A 123 3.52 -10.58 -4.93
C ALA A 123 3.44 -12.00 -5.49
N LEU A 124 2.74 -12.18 -6.61
CA LEU A 124 2.58 -13.45 -7.30
C LEU A 124 3.95 -14.01 -7.73
N SER A 125 4.77 -13.21 -8.44
CA SER A 125 6.10 -13.63 -8.89
C SER A 125 6.98 -14.05 -7.71
N ARG A 126 6.96 -13.31 -6.61
CA ARG A 126 7.72 -13.67 -5.41
C ARG A 126 7.27 -15.01 -4.84
N ILE A 127 5.96 -15.23 -4.71
CA ILE A 127 5.41 -16.49 -4.19
C ILE A 127 5.79 -17.67 -5.09
N LEU A 128 5.66 -17.53 -6.42
CA LEU A 128 6.02 -18.59 -7.35
C LEU A 128 7.51 -18.91 -7.31
N LEU A 129 8.38 -17.91 -7.19
CA LEU A 129 9.82 -18.12 -7.13
C LEU A 129 10.27 -18.78 -5.83
N THR A 130 9.62 -18.49 -4.69
CA THR A 130 10.04 -19.03 -3.39
C THR A 130 9.31 -20.31 -2.99
N LYS A 131 8.07 -20.50 -3.45
CA LYS A 131 7.22 -21.65 -3.06
C LYS A 131 6.89 -22.60 -4.21
N GLY A 132 7.19 -22.21 -5.45
CA GLY A 132 6.91 -22.99 -6.66
C GLY A 132 7.96 -24.06 -7.02
N GLU A 133 8.83 -24.46 -6.08
CA GLU A 133 10.00 -25.34 -6.30
C GLU A 133 9.72 -26.77 -6.79
N ALA A 134 8.50 -27.09 -7.22
CA ALA A 134 8.26 -28.34 -7.93
C ALA A 134 7.21 -28.10 -9.00
N SER A 135 7.66 -28.21 -10.25
CA SER A 135 7.01 -27.95 -11.53
C SER A 135 5.77 -28.81 -11.84
N LEU A 136 5.04 -29.27 -10.82
CA LEU A 136 3.88 -30.15 -10.91
C LEU A 136 2.74 -29.82 -9.91
N HIS A 137 2.93 -28.92 -8.95
CA HIS A 137 1.88 -28.62 -7.97
C HIS A 137 0.88 -27.58 -8.52
N GLY A 138 -0.41 -27.84 -8.36
CA GLY A 138 -1.47 -26.90 -8.74
C GLY A 138 -1.41 -25.63 -7.88
N ILE A 139 -1.93 -24.51 -8.41
CA ILE A 139 -1.99 -23.21 -7.70
C ILE A 139 -2.62 -23.37 -6.31
N THR A 140 -3.64 -24.22 -6.21
CA THR A 140 -4.37 -24.55 -4.96
C THR A 140 -3.53 -25.32 -3.94
N GLU A 141 -2.59 -26.16 -4.38
CA GLU A 141 -1.71 -26.92 -3.49
C GLU A 141 -0.60 -26.05 -2.91
N VAL A 142 -0.04 -25.17 -3.73
CA VAL A 142 0.90 -24.13 -3.29
C VAL A 142 0.23 -23.22 -2.26
N GLU A 143 -1.01 -22.79 -2.52
CA GLU A 143 -1.83 -22.02 -1.58
C GLU A 143 -2.03 -22.76 -0.24
N GLY A 144 -2.43 -24.03 -0.29
CA GLY A 144 -2.61 -24.86 0.90
C GLY A 144 -1.34 -24.96 1.76
N LYS A 145 -0.18 -25.16 1.11
CA LYS A 145 1.12 -25.20 1.78
C LYS A 145 1.48 -23.85 2.42
N ILE A 146 1.27 -22.75 1.70
CA ILE A 146 1.54 -21.39 2.18
C ILE A 146 0.74 -21.09 3.45
N TYR A 147 -0.56 -21.41 3.46
CA TYR A 147 -1.38 -21.18 4.64
C TYR A 147 -1.06 -22.14 5.78
N SER A 148 -0.72 -23.40 5.50
CA SER A 148 -0.27 -24.34 6.53
C SER A 148 1.00 -23.84 7.24
N ASP A 149 2.01 -23.45 6.45
CA ASP A 149 3.27 -22.88 6.90
C ASP A 149 3.07 -21.62 7.76
N ALA A 150 2.17 -20.74 7.33
CA ALA A 150 1.85 -19.52 8.07
C ALA A 150 1.14 -19.82 9.41
N LYS A 151 0.22 -20.77 9.45
CA LYS A 151 -0.45 -21.18 10.71
C LYS A 151 0.55 -21.77 11.71
N GLU A 152 1.49 -22.59 11.24
CA GLU A 152 2.56 -23.12 12.08
C GLU A 152 3.42 -21.97 12.65
N CYS A 153 3.80 -21.00 11.82
CA CYS A 153 4.53 -19.81 12.26
C CYS A 153 3.77 -19.02 13.33
N LEU A 154 2.47 -18.79 13.14
CA LEU A 154 1.63 -18.10 14.14
C LEU A 154 1.54 -18.87 15.46
N ASN A 155 1.45 -20.21 15.41
CA ASN A 155 1.46 -21.03 16.62
C ASN A 155 2.80 -20.96 17.35
N LEU A 156 3.93 -20.96 16.63
CA LEU A 156 5.26 -20.79 17.21
C LEU A 156 5.41 -19.43 17.89
N LEU A 157 4.91 -18.36 17.26
CA LEU A 157 4.91 -17.01 17.84
C LEU A 157 4.02 -16.93 19.07
N SER A 158 2.82 -17.52 19.01
CA SER A 158 1.91 -17.58 20.16
C SER A 158 2.54 -18.35 21.32
N TYR A 159 3.18 -19.50 21.05
CA TYR A 159 3.92 -20.25 22.06
C TYR A 159 5.07 -19.44 22.65
N ARG A 160 5.83 -18.74 21.81
CA ARG A 160 6.96 -17.91 22.23
C ARG A 160 6.52 -16.71 23.08
N LEU A 161 5.43 -16.05 22.73
CA LEU A 161 4.87 -14.92 23.48
C LEU A 161 4.28 -15.38 24.83
N GLY A 162 3.59 -16.53 24.83
CA GLY A 162 2.96 -17.07 26.02
C GLY A 162 1.97 -16.07 26.64
N THR A 163 2.23 -15.69 27.89
CA THR A 163 1.46 -14.70 28.66
C THR A 163 2.13 -13.33 28.76
N ALA A 164 3.28 -13.15 28.09
CA ALA A 164 4.02 -11.90 28.13
C ALA A 164 3.36 -10.84 27.22
N ASN A 165 3.61 -9.57 27.54
CA ASN A 165 3.16 -8.45 26.70
C ASN A 165 4.07 -8.18 25.50
N TYR A 166 5.33 -8.62 25.57
CA TYR A 166 6.35 -8.48 24.53
C TYR A 166 7.24 -9.74 24.49
N PHE A 167 7.93 -9.97 23.36
CA PHE A 167 8.67 -11.22 23.11
C PHE A 167 9.92 -11.42 23.97
N PHE A 168 10.58 -10.35 24.43
CA PHE A 168 11.83 -10.41 25.18
C PHE A 168 11.80 -9.72 26.54
N GLY A 169 10.61 -9.40 27.07
CA GLY A 169 10.47 -8.86 28.43
C GLY A 169 9.35 -7.83 28.54
N ASN A 170 9.64 -6.73 29.22
CA ASN A 170 8.66 -5.68 29.53
C ASN A 170 8.71 -4.47 28.59
N LEU A 171 9.75 -4.37 27.76
CA LEU A 171 9.91 -3.32 26.76
C LEU A 171 9.73 -3.90 25.35
N PRO A 172 9.18 -3.12 24.42
CA PRO A 172 9.07 -3.54 23.03
C PRO A 172 10.44 -3.57 22.36
N THR A 173 10.62 -4.51 21.45
CA THR A 173 11.85 -4.72 20.68
C THR A 173 11.59 -4.65 19.17
N SER A 174 12.62 -4.77 18.35
CA SER A 174 12.47 -4.90 16.90
C SER A 174 11.60 -6.11 16.54
N LEU A 175 11.76 -7.25 17.23
CA LEU A 175 10.94 -8.42 16.98
C LEU A 175 9.45 -8.11 17.16
N ASP A 176 9.09 -7.39 18.23
CA ASP A 176 7.71 -6.97 18.48
C ASP A 176 7.18 -6.10 17.33
N ALA A 177 8.01 -5.23 16.75
CA ALA A 177 7.63 -4.36 15.64
C ALA A 177 7.39 -5.17 14.35
N PHE A 178 8.23 -6.16 14.07
CA PHE A 178 8.06 -7.08 12.95
C PHE A 178 6.79 -7.92 13.11
N VAL A 179 6.63 -8.59 14.25
CA VAL A 179 5.44 -9.41 14.52
C VAL A 179 4.18 -8.57 14.40
N PHE A 180 4.14 -7.38 15.00
CA PHE A 180 3.02 -6.47 14.86
C PHE A 180 2.75 -6.08 13.40
N GLY A 181 3.78 -5.74 12.63
CA GLY A 181 3.64 -5.34 11.23
C GLY A 181 3.10 -6.43 10.29
N PHE A 182 3.37 -7.69 10.58
CA PHE A 182 2.82 -8.82 9.83
C PHE A 182 1.43 -9.25 10.33
N VAL A 183 1.23 -9.31 11.64
CA VAL A 183 0.01 -9.86 12.25
C VAL A 183 -1.13 -8.85 12.23
N ALA A 184 -0.86 -7.57 12.51
CA ALA A 184 -1.91 -6.56 12.67
C ALA A 184 -2.74 -6.33 11.40
N PRO A 185 -2.17 -6.25 10.17
CA PRO A 185 -2.96 -6.15 8.94
C PRO A 185 -3.92 -7.32 8.76
N ILE A 186 -3.45 -8.56 8.99
CA ILE A 186 -4.28 -9.76 8.87
C ILE A 186 -5.40 -9.75 9.93
N TYR A 187 -5.09 -9.30 11.15
CA TYR A 187 -6.07 -9.25 12.23
C TYR A 187 -7.15 -8.18 12.03
N LYS A 188 -6.77 -6.95 11.63
CA LYS A 188 -7.66 -5.79 11.57
C LYS A 188 -8.39 -5.61 10.25
N ALA A 189 -7.85 -6.12 9.14
CA ALA A 189 -8.49 -5.99 7.83
C ALA A 189 -9.86 -6.70 7.79
N SER A 190 -10.84 -6.06 7.17
CA SER A 190 -12.16 -6.65 6.88
C SER A 190 -12.08 -7.53 5.63
N LEU A 191 -11.45 -8.70 5.76
CA LEU A 191 -11.19 -9.64 4.65
C LEU A 191 -12.45 -10.48 4.34
N PRO A 192 -12.95 -10.48 3.08
CA PRO A 192 -14.00 -11.39 2.64
C PRO A 192 -13.61 -12.88 2.74
N SER A 193 -12.41 -13.23 2.25
CA SER A 193 -11.82 -14.57 2.33
C SER A 193 -10.79 -14.61 3.47
N SER A 194 -11.06 -15.42 4.49
CA SER A 194 -10.39 -15.29 5.80
C SER A 194 -9.73 -16.56 6.38
N PRO A 195 -9.20 -17.53 5.61
CA PRO A 195 -8.70 -18.79 6.17
C PRO A 195 -7.57 -18.60 7.20
N LEU A 196 -6.67 -17.66 6.96
CA LEU A 196 -5.57 -17.33 7.87
C LEU A 196 -6.04 -16.46 9.04
N GLN A 197 -6.93 -15.50 8.79
CA GLN A 197 -7.47 -14.60 9.82
C GLN A 197 -8.33 -15.37 10.84
N SER A 198 -9.11 -16.37 10.40
CA SER A 198 -9.90 -17.22 11.30
C SER A 198 -9.02 -17.99 12.28
N HIS A 199 -7.86 -18.51 11.83
CA HIS A 199 -6.88 -19.16 12.70
C HIS A 199 -6.25 -18.16 13.68
N LEU A 200 -5.84 -16.99 13.18
CA LEU A 200 -5.23 -15.95 14.01
C LEU A 200 -6.16 -15.47 15.14
N ARG A 201 -7.47 -15.40 14.89
CA ARG A 201 -8.47 -15.02 15.90
C ARG A 201 -8.62 -16.05 17.03
N GLN A 202 -8.16 -17.29 16.85
CA GLN A 202 -8.13 -18.30 17.91
C GLN A 202 -6.92 -18.13 18.84
N LEU A 203 -5.93 -17.30 18.45
CA LEU A 203 -4.72 -17.03 19.22
C LEU A 203 -4.89 -15.72 20.00
N ASP A 204 -5.62 -15.79 21.12
CA ASP A 204 -6.00 -14.63 21.93
C ASP A 204 -4.82 -13.78 22.42
N ASN A 205 -3.68 -14.42 22.66
CA ASN A 205 -2.48 -13.72 23.10
C ASN A 205 -1.89 -12.82 22.01
N LEU A 206 -1.92 -13.25 20.74
CA LEU A 206 -1.43 -12.46 19.61
C LEU A 206 -2.37 -11.33 19.24
N THR A 207 -3.68 -11.55 19.33
CA THR A 207 -4.68 -10.49 19.10
C THR A 207 -4.59 -9.44 20.21
N SER A 208 -4.52 -9.86 21.48
CA SER A 208 -4.31 -8.97 22.63
C SER A 208 -2.99 -8.20 22.52
N PHE A 209 -1.92 -8.84 22.05
CA PHE A 209 -0.63 -8.19 21.76
C PHE A 209 -0.78 -7.04 20.75
N CYS A 210 -1.48 -7.27 19.63
CA CYS A 210 -1.72 -6.24 18.63
C CYS A 210 -2.56 -5.07 19.19
N ASP A 211 -3.61 -5.37 19.94
CA ASP A 211 -4.48 -4.35 20.56
C ASP A 211 -3.74 -3.53 21.61
N ASN A 212 -2.90 -4.18 22.42
CA ASN A 212 -2.06 -3.50 23.40
C ASN A 212 -1.07 -2.53 22.74
N ILE A 213 -0.41 -2.94 21.64
CA ILE A 213 0.50 -2.05 20.91
C ILE A 213 -0.27 -0.85 20.33
N LEU A 214 -1.42 -1.07 19.71
CA LEU A 214 -2.25 0.02 19.18
C LEU A 214 -2.67 0.99 20.29
N ALA A 215 -3.14 0.46 21.43
CA ALA A 215 -3.58 1.26 22.56
C ALA A 215 -2.43 2.08 23.18
N VAL A 216 -1.25 1.49 23.33
CA VAL A 216 -0.10 2.12 24.02
C VAL A 216 0.62 3.13 23.11
N TYR A 217 0.87 2.81 21.84
CA TYR A 217 1.75 3.59 20.97
C TYR A 217 1.03 4.44 19.91
N PHE A 218 -0.24 4.12 19.60
CA PHE A 218 -0.98 4.70 18.48
C PHE A 218 -2.32 5.36 18.86
N SER A 219 -2.70 5.39 20.14
CA SER A 219 -3.87 6.15 20.61
C SER A 219 -3.67 7.67 20.49
N SER A 220 -4.65 8.37 19.92
CA SER A 220 -4.60 9.80 19.57
C SER A 220 -4.43 10.78 20.75
N ASP A 221 -4.57 10.34 22.01
CA ASP A 221 -4.70 11.23 23.17
C ASP A 221 -3.51 11.26 24.14
N ARG A 222 -2.37 10.63 23.83
CA ARG A 222 -1.20 10.68 24.72
C ARG A 222 0.08 11.03 23.97
N PRO A 223 0.84 12.07 24.37
CA PRO A 223 2.26 12.09 24.06
C PRO A 223 2.85 10.77 24.61
N CYS A 224 3.48 9.99 23.73
CA CYS A 224 4.04 8.67 24.02
C CYS A 224 4.74 8.69 25.38
N LYS A 225 4.16 8.02 26.39
CA LYS A 225 4.77 7.88 27.72
C LYS A 225 5.61 6.61 27.74
N ILE A 226 6.77 6.60 27.09
CA ILE A 226 7.70 5.47 27.24
C ILE A 226 9.13 5.96 27.45
N ALA A 227 9.68 5.43 28.54
CA ALA A 227 11.07 5.36 28.96
C ALA A 227 12.00 6.51 28.51
N LEU A 228 12.09 7.54 29.35
CA LEU A 228 13.32 8.33 29.50
C LEU A 228 14.45 7.49 30.14
N GLY A 229 14.64 6.26 29.65
CA GLY A 229 15.86 5.49 29.86
C GLY A 229 16.88 6.00 28.84
N LYS A 230 18.06 6.42 29.33
CA LYS A 230 19.14 7.10 28.59
C LYS A 230 19.16 6.80 27.09
N ILE A 231 18.80 7.82 26.29
CA ILE A 231 18.91 7.85 24.82
C ILE A 231 20.40 7.65 24.47
N HIS A 232 20.78 6.43 24.11
CA HIS A 232 22.10 6.14 23.55
C HIS A 232 21.97 6.05 22.04
N THR A 233 22.49 7.06 21.34
CA THR A 233 22.68 7.02 19.89
C THR A 233 23.72 5.95 19.58
N TYR A 234 23.31 4.86 18.91
CA TYR A 234 24.21 3.76 18.53
C TYR A 234 24.51 3.81 17.02
N LYS A 235 25.78 3.59 16.66
CA LYS A 235 26.29 3.66 15.28
C LYS A 235 25.94 2.43 14.42
N ASP A 236 25.62 1.30 15.06
CA ASP A 236 25.45 -0.01 14.42
C ASP A 236 24.01 -0.57 14.47
N ALA A 237 22.98 0.28 14.51
CA ALA A 237 21.60 -0.14 14.17
C ALA A 237 21.43 -0.44 12.65
N GLY A 238 22.56 -0.67 11.97
CA GLY A 238 22.69 -0.73 10.52
C GLY A 238 21.88 -1.87 9.93
N ASP A 239 21.91 -3.08 10.49
CA ASP A 239 21.43 -4.25 9.76
C ASP A 239 19.91 -4.31 9.61
N ILE A 240 19.13 -4.03 10.65
CA ILE A 240 17.66 -4.06 10.58
C ILE A 240 17.13 -2.86 9.79
N LEU A 241 17.69 -1.66 10.00
CA LEU A 241 17.29 -0.48 9.24
C LEU A 241 17.75 -0.53 7.79
N HIS A 242 18.94 -1.07 7.51
CA HIS A 242 19.42 -1.35 6.16
C HIS A 242 18.55 -2.42 5.50
N TYR A 243 18.14 -3.44 6.24
CA TYR A 243 17.21 -4.46 5.75
C TYR A 243 15.87 -3.84 5.32
N ILE A 244 15.27 -3.03 6.19
CA ILE A 244 14.01 -2.34 5.89
C ILE A 244 14.19 -1.30 4.76
N HIS A 245 15.31 -0.59 4.72
CA HIS A 245 15.65 0.38 3.68
C HIS A 245 15.91 -0.28 2.32
N THR A 246 16.53 -1.47 2.30
CA THR A 246 16.81 -2.26 1.09
C THR A 246 15.53 -2.83 0.49
N GLN A 247 14.62 -3.35 1.32
CA GLN A 247 13.29 -3.82 0.88
C GLN A 247 12.47 -2.66 0.29
N ALA A 248 12.50 -1.49 0.93
CA ALA A 248 11.85 -0.27 0.44
C ALA A 248 12.41 0.22 -0.91
N HIS A 249 13.73 0.28 -1.06
CA HIS A 249 14.39 0.73 -2.29
C HIS A 249 14.11 -0.18 -3.49
N THR A 250 14.00 -1.48 -3.28
CA THR A 250 13.74 -2.45 -4.34
C THR A 250 12.38 -2.19 -5.02
N MET A 251 11.36 -1.77 -4.25
CA MET A 251 10.03 -1.41 -4.78
C MET A 251 10.02 -0.08 -5.55
N THR A 252 10.87 0.89 -5.18
CA THR A 252 10.94 2.22 -5.82
C THR A 252 11.46 2.18 -7.26
N ASN A 253 12.49 1.36 -7.49
CA ASN A 253 13.22 1.32 -8.75
C ASN A 253 12.43 0.56 -9.83
N THR A 254 11.67 -0.47 -9.46
CA THR A 254 10.86 -1.27 -10.38
C THR A 254 9.61 -0.54 -10.85
N ILE A 255 8.94 0.19 -9.96
CA ILE A 255 7.76 1.00 -10.32
C ILE A 255 8.18 2.17 -11.22
N SER A 256 9.25 2.89 -10.89
CA SER A 256 9.78 3.97 -11.73
C SER A 256 10.12 3.49 -13.15
N LEU A 257 10.71 2.29 -13.28
CA LEU A 257 10.95 1.68 -14.60
C LEU A 257 9.64 1.36 -15.33
N SER A 258 8.66 0.77 -14.66
CA SER A 258 7.37 0.44 -15.29
C SER A 258 6.55 1.67 -15.70
N LEU A 259 6.66 2.78 -14.96
CA LEU A 259 6.04 4.07 -15.32
C LEU A 259 6.72 4.69 -16.54
N LEU A 260 8.06 4.65 -16.61
CA LEU A 260 8.79 5.08 -17.79
C LEU A 260 8.44 4.23 -19.01
N LEU A 261 8.34 2.91 -18.83
CA LEU A 261 8.00 1.98 -19.91
C LEU A 261 6.56 2.19 -20.42
N THR A 262 5.59 2.37 -19.52
CA THR A 262 4.18 2.62 -19.91
C THR A 262 3.99 4.00 -20.54
N ALA A 263 4.72 5.02 -20.08
CA ALA A 263 4.77 6.32 -20.73
C ALA A 263 5.38 6.21 -22.14
N PHE A 264 6.46 5.44 -22.29
CA PHE A 264 7.11 5.22 -23.59
C PHE A 264 6.19 4.45 -24.56
N ILE A 265 5.53 3.39 -24.10
CA ILE A 265 4.56 2.62 -24.89
C ILE A 265 3.36 3.49 -25.29
N SER A 266 2.85 4.32 -24.38
CA SER A 266 1.73 5.23 -24.67
C SER A 266 2.12 6.31 -25.69
N LEU A 267 3.32 6.91 -25.56
CA LEU A 267 3.84 7.84 -26.55
C LEU A 267 4.03 7.17 -27.92
N HIS A 268 4.57 5.95 -27.94
CA HIS A 268 4.78 5.21 -29.18
C HIS A 268 3.46 4.79 -29.85
N ALA A 269 2.46 4.39 -29.07
CA ALA A 269 1.12 4.09 -29.58
C ALA A 269 0.44 5.36 -30.12
N CYS A 270 0.59 6.50 -29.43
CA CYS A 270 0.07 7.79 -29.88
C CYS A 270 0.75 8.25 -31.18
N PHE A 271 2.07 8.05 -31.29
CA PHE A 271 2.84 8.34 -32.50
C PHE A 271 2.40 7.47 -33.68
N LEU A 272 2.22 6.16 -33.48
CA LEU A 272 1.71 5.26 -34.52
C LEU A 272 0.28 5.60 -34.95
N TYR A 273 -0.58 6.00 -34.01
CA TYR A 273 -1.94 6.44 -34.32
C TYR A 273 -1.95 7.74 -35.13
N LEU A 274 -1.09 8.70 -34.79
CA LEU A 274 -0.91 9.93 -35.56
C LEU A 274 -0.35 9.67 -36.97
N LEU A 275 0.62 8.76 -37.11
CA LEU A 275 1.13 8.36 -38.42
C LEU A 275 0.06 7.64 -39.26
N TYR A 276 -0.72 6.76 -38.65
CA TYR A 276 -1.84 6.09 -39.31
C TYR A 276 -2.93 7.07 -39.76
N PHE A 277 -3.25 8.07 -38.93
CA PHE A 277 -4.19 9.13 -39.29
C PHE A 277 -3.65 10.00 -40.42
N CYS A 278 -2.38 10.40 -40.36
CA CYS A 278 -1.72 11.21 -41.38
C CYS A 278 -1.56 10.45 -42.73
N SER A 279 -1.36 9.13 -42.67
CA SER A 279 -1.28 8.30 -43.88
C SER A 279 -2.63 7.99 -44.52
N ASN A 280 -3.74 8.07 -43.78
CA ASN A 280 -5.10 7.80 -44.28
C ASN A 280 -5.92 9.06 -44.54
N THR A 281 -5.42 10.24 -44.17
CA THR A 281 -6.01 11.51 -44.58
C THR A 281 -5.34 11.99 -45.87
N SER A 282 -6.07 11.90 -46.99
CA SER A 282 -5.72 12.68 -48.18
C SER A 282 -5.79 14.17 -47.82
N ILE A 283 -4.85 14.96 -48.34
CA ILE A 283 -4.81 16.44 -48.22
C ILE A 283 -6.18 17.05 -48.62
N ASP A 284 -6.93 16.38 -49.49
CA ASP A 284 -8.26 16.81 -49.95
C ASP A 284 -9.33 16.79 -48.84
N SER A 285 -9.24 15.88 -47.86
CA SER A 285 -10.20 15.79 -46.74
C SER A 285 -9.97 16.85 -45.66
N LEU A 286 -8.74 17.37 -45.55
CA LEU A 286 -8.42 18.49 -44.66
C LEU A 286 -8.81 19.84 -45.30
N LEU A 287 -8.70 19.94 -46.63
CA LEU A 287 -9.16 21.11 -47.38
C LEU A 287 -10.69 21.21 -47.39
N SER A 288 -11.43 20.10 -47.47
CA SER A 288 -12.90 20.14 -47.35
C SER A 288 -13.35 20.58 -45.95
N PHE A 289 -12.69 20.12 -44.88
CA PHE A 289 -13.02 20.53 -43.51
C PHE A 289 -12.70 22.02 -43.22
N LEU A 290 -11.67 22.58 -43.87
CA LEU A 290 -11.34 24.01 -43.82
C LEU A 290 -12.24 24.85 -44.74
N TRP A 291 -12.71 24.30 -45.85
CA TRP A 291 -13.62 24.97 -46.80
C TRP A 291 -15.07 25.03 -46.28
N GLU A 292 -15.54 24.01 -45.56
CA GLU A 292 -16.88 24.00 -44.93
C GLU A 292 -16.98 25.04 -43.78
N GLY A 293 -15.85 25.41 -43.17
CA GLY A 293 -15.79 26.41 -42.09
C GLY A 293 -15.84 27.88 -42.55
N GLN A 294 -15.75 28.16 -43.86
CA GLN A 294 -15.74 29.53 -44.40
C GLN A 294 -17.00 29.96 -45.15
N HIS A 295 -18.03 29.11 -45.26
CA HIS A 295 -19.26 29.42 -46.02
C HIS A 295 -20.55 29.58 -45.20
N VAL A 296 -20.44 29.91 -43.91
CA VAL A 296 -21.59 30.35 -43.08
C VAL A 296 -21.33 31.72 -42.49
N ASP A 297 -21.02 32.70 -43.33
CA ASP A 297 -21.13 34.13 -42.98
C ASP A 297 -21.17 34.95 -44.26
N GLU A 298 -22.37 35.13 -44.83
CA GLU A 298 -22.81 36.31 -45.61
C GLU A 298 -24.12 36.00 -46.36
N ARG A 299 -25.25 36.18 -45.68
CA ARG A 299 -26.41 36.81 -46.34
C ARG A 299 -27.29 37.55 -45.33
N CYS A 300 -27.10 38.86 -45.35
CA CYS A 300 -28.07 39.93 -45.08
C CYS A 300 -28.33 40.38 -43.63
N ARG A 301 -27.63 41.49 -43.32
CA ARG A 301 -27.91 42.56 -42.36
C ARG A 301 -29.31 43.24 -42.58
N PRO A 302 -29.74 44.12 -41.65
CA PRO A 302 -31.13 44.28 -41.20
C PRO A 302 -31.87 45.44 -41.86
N ASP A 303 -33.20 45.47 -41.75
CA ASP A 303 -33.89 46.74 -41.56
C ASP A 303 -35.26 46.63 -40.87
N SER A 304 -35.33 47.32 -39.73
CA SER A 304 -36.42 48.19 -39.28
C SER A 304 -37.79 47.63 -38.84
N THR A 305 -38.23 48.24 -37.72
CA THR A 305 -39.61 48.48 -37.26
C THR A 305 -40.35 47.43 -36.42
N SER A 306 -40.39 47.72 -35.12
CA SER A 306 -41.63 47.97 -34.38
C SER A 306 -42.60 46.79 -34.14
N SER A 307 -42.57 46.27 -32.92
CA SER A 307 -43.64 46.43 -31.91
C SER A 307 -43.95 45.16 -31.13
N ASN A 308 -44.09 45.34 -29.81
CA ASN A 308 -44.92 44.57 -28.88
C ASN A 308 -44.56 43.09 -28.63
N GLN A 309 -44.68 42.50 -27.44
CA GLN A 309 -44.89 42.89 -26.04
C GLN A 309 -44.97 41.53 -25.29
N LYS A 310 -44.47 41.46 -24.05
CA LYS A 310 -44.83 40.50 -22.97
C LYS A 310 -44.56 38.99 -23.19
N VAL A 311 -43.78 38.31 -22.34
CA VAL A 311 -44.02 37.90 -20.92
C VAL A 311 -45.19 36.91 -20.76
N VAL A 312 -45.01 35.97 -19.81
CA VAL A 312 -45.97 35.04 -19.14
C VAL A 312 -45.77 33.58 -19.61
N ILE A 313 -45.14 32.68 -18.84
CA ILE A 313 -45.49 32.00 -17.57
C ILE A 313 -46.63 30.97 -17.69
N GLN A 314 -46.31 29.74 -17.25
CA GLN A 314 -47.16 28.64 -16.77
C GLN A 314 -47.99 27.81 -17.74
N GLY A 315 -47.99 26.50 -17.47
CA GLY A 315 -49.25 25.81 -17.20
C GLY A 315 -49.43 24.41 -17.78
N LYS A 316 -49.18 23.41 -16.93
CA LYS A 316 -50.00 22.21 -16.67
C LYS A 316 -50.37 21.21 -17.79
N TYR A 317 -50.04 19.95 -17.48
CA TYR A 317 -50.85 18.72 -17.55
C TYR A 317 -51.74 18.45 -18.79
N GLY A 318 -51.47 17.30 -19.41
CA GLY A 318 -52.42 16.18 -19.36
C GLY A 318 -53.06 15.73 -20.68
N LEU A 319 -52.94 14.41 -20.87
CA LEU A 319 -53.88 13.49 -21.56
C LEU A 319 -53.80 13.34 -23.09
N ASN A 320 -53.26 12.17 -23.46
CA ASN A 320 -53.82 11.12 -24.34
C ASN A 320 -54.59 11.50 -25.62
N GLY A 321 -54.16 10.88 -26.71
CA GLY A 321 -55.08 10.29 -27.69
C GLY A 321 -54.60 10.40 -29.12
N LYS A 322 -53.99 9.34 -29.64
CA LYS A 322 -54.46 8.58 -30.82
C LYS A 322 -53.62 7.33 -31.02
#